data_AF-A0A8X6SLJ2-F1
#
_entry.id   AF-A0A8X6SLJ2-F1
#
_cell.length_a   1.000
_cell.length_b   1.000
_cell.length_c   1.000
_cell.angle_alpha   90.00
_cell.angle_beta   90.00
_cell.angle_gamma   90.00
#
_symmetry.space_group_name_H-M   'P 1'
#
loop_
_entity.id
_entity.type
_entity.pdbx_description
1 polymer ?
#
loop_
_entity_poly.entity_id
_entity_poly.type
_entity_poly.pdbx_seq_one_letter_code
_entity_poly.pdbx_strand_id
1 'polypeptide(L)'
;MTFLGRALKVDLKCLAEELGETVTEEMKIPALKKLILASKEYEEWFAKELLHRIVSEIENEIKRQESDEIKRQEREDEIKHQEREDELEKLKMEASMMNNGFRRERNSQNKGIQEHVPAGLQKLMRTFDPKESDISFYLILFERQTQRVHIKEEDWVTNLGLLPL
;
A
#
# COMPACT_ATOMS: atom_id res chain seq x y z
N MET A 1 -56.30 8.93 -21.67
CA MET A 1 -54.85 8.79 -21.91
C MET A 1 -54.46 7.37 -21.57
N THR A 2 -53.83 6.62 -22.47
CA THR A 2 -53.51 5.21 -22.24
C THR A 2 -52.26 5.07 -21.36
N PHE A 3 -52.35 4.33 -20.25
CA PHE A 3 -51.23 4.11 -19.30
C PHE A 3 -50.03 3.40 -19.96
N LEU A 4 -50.31 2.55 -20.96
CA LEU A 4 -49.31 1.92 -21.84
C LEU A 4 -48.43 2.95 -22.59
N GLY A 5 -48.86 4.22 -22.67
CA GLY A 5 -48.08 5.31 -23.25
C GLY A 5 -46.71 5.53 -22.61
N ARG A 6 -46.59 5.28 -21.30
CA ARG A 6 -45.38 5.52 -20.50
C ARG A 6 -44.51 4.27 -20.27
N ALA A 7 -45.03 3.09 -20.58
CA ALA A 7 -44.34 1.82 -20.39
C ALA A 7 -43.18 1.62 -21.38
N LEU A 8 -42.10 1.00 -20.94
CA LEU A 8 -40.96 0.64 -21.79
C LEU A 8 -41.30 -0.58 -22.66
N LYS A 9 -40.47 -0.82 -23.68
CA LYS A 9 -40.63 -2.01 -24.55
C LYS A 9 -40.56 -3.30 -23.74
N VAL A 10 -39.69 -3.37 -22.73
CA VAL A 10 -39.51 -4.55 -21.87
C VAL A 10 -40.77 -4.79 -21.04
N ASP A 11 -41.28 -3.77 -20.35
CA ASP A 11 -42.49 -3.86 -19.53
C ASP A 11 -43.71 -4.30 -20.36
N LEU A 12 -43.85 -3.78 -21.58
CA LEU A 12 -44.94 -4.16 -22.50
C LEU A 12 -44.82 -5.59 -23.02
N LYS A 13 -43.60 -6.13 -23.13
CA LYS A 13 -43.42 -7.54 -23.49
C LYS A 13 -43.83 -8.44 -22.33
N CYS A 14 -43.33 -8.19 -21.12
CA CYS A 14 -43.71 -8.95 -19.93
C CYS A 14 -45.22 -8.87 -19.68
N LEU A 15 -45.84 -7.69 -19.84
CA LEU A 15 -47.27 -7.53 -19.68
C LEU A 15 -48.08 -8.39 -20.67
N ALA A 16 -47.63 -8.46 -21.93
CA ALA A 16 -48.30 -9.29 -22.94
C ALA A 16 -48.09 -10.80 -22.68
N GLU A 17 -46.91 -11.20 -22.22
CA GLU A 17 -46.63 -12.59 -21.82
C GLU A 17 -47.48 -13.03 -20.61
N GLU A 18 -47.65 -12.16 -19.61
CA GLU A 18 -48.50 -12.44 -18.44
C GLU A 18 -50.00 -12.48 -18.79
N LEU A 19 -50.42 -11.77 -19.83
CA LEU A 19 -51.76 -11.87 -20.42
C LEU A 19 -51.93 -13.09 -21.34
N GLY A 20 -50.93 -13.98 -21.40
CA GLY A 20 -51.00 -15.21 -22.17
C GLY A 20 -50.80 -15.04 -23.68
N GLU A 21 -50.39 -13.85 -24.13
CA GLU A 21 -50.14 -13.57 -25.54
C GLU A 21 -48.71 -13.94 -25.94
N THR A 22 -48.54 -14.48 -27.14
CA THR A 22 -47.20 -14.83 -27.65
C THR A 22 -46.48 -13.58 -28.14
N VAL A 23 -45.42 -13.19 -27.44
CA VAL A 23 -44.60 -12.03 -27.80
C VAL A 23 -43.31 -12.48 -28.48
N THR A 24 -43.01 -11.88 -29.65
CA THR A 24 -41.73 -12.09 -30.33
C THR A 24 -40.79 -10.90 -30.12
N GLU A 25 -39.48 -11.14 -30.08
CA GLU A 25 -38.51 -10.08 -29.72
C GLU A 25 -38.53 -8.85 -30.65
N GLU A 26 -38.88 -9.09 -31.92
CA GLU A 26 -38.92 -8.10 -33.01
C GLU A 26 -40.15 -7.18 -32.96
N MET A 27 -41.17 -7.49 -32.15
CA MET A 27 -42.37 -6.68 -32.06
C MET A 27 -42.05 -5.25 -31.61
N LYS A 28 -42.58 -4.26 -32.35
CA LYS A 28 -42.45 -2.85 -32.00
C LYS A 28 -43.46 -2.47 -30.92
N ILE A 29 -43.15 -1.41 -30.15
CA ILE A 29 -44.03 -0.86 -29.10
C ILE A 29 -45.50 -0.69 -29.56
N PRO A 30 -45.81 -0.15 -30.75
CA PRO A 30 -47.20 -0.02 -31.20
C PRO A 30 -47.89 -1.37 -31.46
N ALA A 31 -47.15 -2.39 -31.88
CA ALA A 31 -47.68 -3.73 -32.10
C ALA A 31 -47.99 -4.41 -30.77
N LEU A 32 -47.08 -4.30 -29.79
CA LEU A 32 -47.29 -4.81 -28.42
C LEU A 32 -48.53 -4.17 -27.77
N LYS A 33 -48.68 -2.86 -27.89
CA LYS A 33 -49.87 -2.15 -27.36
C LYS A 33 -51.17 -2.65 -27.98
N LYS A 34 -51.16 -2.89 -29.30
CA LYS A 34 -52.34 -3.45 -29.99
C LYS A 34 -52.63 -4.88 -29.55
N LEU A 35 -51.60 -5.69 -29.37
CA LEU A 35 -51.70 -7.08 -28.89
C LEU A 35 -52.37 -7.13 -27.51
N ILE A 36 -51.87 -6.34 -26.56
CA ILE A 36 -52.40 -6.22 -25.20
C ILE A 36 -53.87 -5.78 -25.23
N LEU A 37 -54.20 -4.75 -26.00
CA LEU A 37 -55.56 -4.23 -26.11
C LEU A 37 -56.52 -5.18 -26.84
N ALA A 38 -56.00 -6.08 -27.67
CA ALA A 38 -56.78 -7.08 -28.39
C ALA A 38 -56.94 -8.40 -27.62
N SER A 39 -56.25 -8.56 -26.49
CA SER A 39 -56.32 -9.75 -25.68
C SER A 39 -57.71 -9.92 -25.06
N LYS A 40 -58.20 -11.16 -25.02
CA LYS A 40 -59.52 -11.50 -24.47
C LYS A 40 -59.59 -11.28 -22.96
N GLU A 41 -58.44 -11.36 -22.28
CA GLU A 41 -58.31 -11.20 -20.83
C GLU A 41 -57.93 -9.77 -20.43
N TYR A 42 -57.96 -8.83 -21.38
CA TYR A 42 -57.61 -7.44 -21.11
C TYR A 42 -58.67 -6.75 -20.25
N GLU A 43 -58.29 -6.43 -19.01
CA GLU A 43 -58.99 -5.47 -18.15
C GLU A 43 -58.06 -4.30 -17.82
N GLU A 44 -58.53 -3.05 -18.01
CA GLU A 44 -57.68 -1.85 -17.84
C GLU A 44 -57.12 -1.71 -16.41
N TRP A 45 -57.93 -1.99 -15.40
CA TRP A 45 -57.50 -1.97 -14.00
C TRP A 45 -56.44 -3.06 -13.73
N PHE A 46 -56.70 -4.29 -14.16
CA PHE A 46 -55.81 -5.42 -13.98
C PHE A 46 -54.47 -5.20 -14.70
N ALA A 47 -54.50 -4.81 -15.97
CA ALA A 47 -53.29 -4.55 -16.76
C ALA A 47 -52.46 -3.39 -16.20
N LYS A 48 -53.10 -2.40 -15.56
CA LYS A 48 -52.39 -1.31 -14.88
C LYS A 48 -51.67 -1.79 -13.62
N GLU A 49 -52.32 -2.63 -12.81
CA GLU A 49 -51.72 -3.21 -11.61
C GLU A 49 -50.58 -4.17 -11.95
N LEU A 50 -50.78 -5.00 -12.99
CA LEU A 50 -49.78 -5.92 -13.51
C LEU A 50 -48.55 -5.16 -14.01
N LEU A 51 -48.76 -4.09 -14.80
CA LEU A 51 -47.67 -3.24 -15.26
C LEU A 51 -46.93 -2.57 -14.10
N HIS A 52 -47.64 -2.10 -13.07
CA HIS A 52 -47.00 -1.53 -11.89
C HIS A 52 -46.08 -2.55 -11.22
N ARG A 53 -46.58 -3.77 -11.03
CA ARG A 53 -45.80 -4.86 -10.42
C ARG A 53 -44.56 -5.19 -11.24
N ILE A 54 -44.69 -5.36 -12.55
CA ILE A 54 -43.57 -5.65 -13.46
C ILE A 54 -42.50 -4.56 -13.36
N VAL A 55 -42.90 -3.29 -13.44
CA VAL A 55 -41.96 -2.16 -13.33
C VAL A 55 -41.23 -2.18 -11.99
N SER A 56 -41.97 -2.43 -10.89
CA SER A 56 -41.37 -2.51 -9.55
C SER A 56 -40.40 -3.69 -9.40
N GLU A 57 -40.73 -4.86 -9.94
CA GLU A 57 -39.85 -6.04 -9.93
C GLU A 57 -38.57 -5.79 -10.72
N ILE A 58 -38.68 -5.23 -11.94
CA ILE A 58 -37.51 -4.89 -12.77
C ILE A 58 -36.63 -3.85 -12.08
N GLU A 59 -37.20 -2.78 -11.51
CA GLU A 59 -36.43 -1.78 -10.77
C GLU A 59 -35.71 -2.36 -9.55
N ASN A 60 -36.36 -3.26 -8.81
CA ASN A 60 -35.75 -3.91 -7.65
C ASN A 60 -34.62 -4.86 -8.04
N GLU A 61 -34.78 -5.57 -9.16
CA GLU A 61 -33.74 -6.45 -9.70
C GLU A 61 -32.51 -5.63 -10.16
N ILE A 62 -32.72 -4.52 -10.86
CA ILE A 62 -31.62 -3.62 -11.27
C ILE A 62 -30.88 -3.10 -10.03
N LYS A 63 -31.59 -2.62 -9.01
CA LYS A 63 -30.96 -2.14 -7.76
C LYS A 63 -30.17 -3.22 -7.03
N ARG A 64 -30.66 -4.47 -7.04
CA ARG A 64 -29.92 -5.61 -6.47
C ARG A 64 -28.64 -5.88 -7.24
N GLN A 65 -28.73 -5.89 -8.57
CA GLN A 65 -27.57 -6.09 -9.44
C GLN A 65 -26.53 -4.99 -9.26
N GLU A 66 -26.94 -3.72 -9.22
CA GLU A 66 -26.05 -2.59 -8.95
C GLU A 66 -25.38 -2.71 -7.58
N SER A 67 -26.14 -3.08 -6.53
CA SER A 67 -25.57 -3.26 -5.18
C SER A 67 -24.56 -4.41 -5.13
N ASP A 68 -24.84 -5.52 -5.81
CA ASP A 68 -23.94 -6.67 -5.84
C ASP A 68 -22.67 -6.40 -6.65
N GLU A 69 -22.77 -5.61 -7.73
CA GLU A 69 -21.62 -5.16 -8.51
C GLU A 69 -20.72 -4.22 -7.69
N ILE A 70 -21.31 -3.25 -6.99
CA ILE A 70 -20.57 -2.35 -6.09
C ILE A 70 -19.82 -3.16 -5.02
N LYS A 71 -20.48 -4.15 -4.39
CA LYS A 71 -19.82 -5.02 -3.40
C LYS A 71 -18.71 -5.88 -3.99
N ARG A 72 -18.80 -6.29 -5.25
CA ARG A 72 -17.71 -7.01 -5.93
C ARG A 72 -16.53 -6.08 -6.14
N GLN A 73 -16.80 -4.88 -6.64
CA GLN A 73 -15.78 -3.86 -6.88
C GLN A 73 -15.04 -3.48 -5.59
N GLU A 74 -15.78 -3.25 -4.49
CA GLU A 74 -15.19 -2.96 -3.18
C GLU A 74 -14.26 -4.07 -2.69
N ARG A 75 -14.66 -5.35 -2.83
CA ARG A 75 -13.80 -6.48 -2.46
C ARG A 75 -12.55 -6.57 -3.31
N GLU A 76 -12.66 -6.33 -4.61
CA GLU A 76 -11.48 -6.32 -5.51
C GLU A 76 -10.52 -5.18 -5.16
N ASP A 77 -11.04 -4.01 -4.83
CA ASP A 77 -10.22 -2.85 -4.44
C ASP A 77 -9.56 -3.06 -3.07
N GLU A 78 -10.24 -3.72 -2.12
CA GLU A 78 -9.67 -4.11 -0.83
C GLU A 78 -8.52 -5.12 -1.00
N ILE A 79 -8.69 -6.14 -1.85
CA ILE A 79 -7.62 -7.10 -2.17
C ILE A 79 -6.42 -6.39 -2.79
N LYS A 80 -6.63 -5.53 -3.78
CA LYS A 80 -5.55 -4.75 -4.41
C LYS A 80 -4.85 -3.83 -3.42
N HIS A 81 -5.58 -3.27 -2.46
CA HIS A 81 -4.98 -2.46 -1.41
C HIS A 81 -4.09 -3.31 -0.51
N GLN A 82 -4.59 -4.46 -0.06
CA GLN A 82 -3.85 -5.39 0.78
C GLN A 82 -2.58 -5.90 0.08
N GLU A 83 -2.66 -6.29 -1.20
CA GLU A 83 -1.50 -6.75 -1.97
C GLU A 83 -0.41 -5.69 -2.06
N ARG A 84 -0.78 -4.41 -2.23
CA ARG A 84 0.18 -3.30 -2.23
C ARG A 84 0.83 -3.10 -0.87
N GLU A 85 0.08 -3.24 0.22
CA GLU A 85 0.62 -3.14 1.57
C GLU A 85 1.59 -4.29 1.87
N ASP A 86 1.23 -5.51 1.50
CA ASP A 86 2.07 -6.70 1.66
C ASP A 86 3.37 -6.59 0.85
N GLU A 87 3.30 -6.07 -0.39
CA GLU A 87 4.49 -5.80 -1.21
C GLU A 87 5.40 -4.75 -0.57
N LEU A 88 4.82 -3.67 -0.03
CA LEU A 88 5.56 -2.62 0.66
C LEU A 88 6.26 -3.16 1.93
N GLU A 89 5.58 -4.01 2.70
CA GLU A 89 6.13 -4.64 3.89
C GLU A 89 7.28 -5.59 3.52
N LYS A 90 7.12 -6.38 2.46
CA LYS A 90 8.19 -7.25 1.94
C LYS A 90 9.43 -6.45 1.54
N LEU A 91 9.25 -5.36 0.80
CA LEU A 91 10.36 -4.47 0.41
C LEU A 91 11.02 -3.84 1.63
N LYS A 92 10.25 -3.43 2.64
CA LYS A 92 10.78 -2.86 3.88
C LYS A 92 11.59 -3.89 4.67
N MET A 93 11.14 -5.14 4.72
CA MET A 93 11.85 -6.24 5.36
C MET A 93 13.15 -6.55 4.63
N GLU A 94 13.13 -6.62 3.30
CA GLU A 94 14.32 -6.81 2.45
C GLU A 94 15.33 -5.67 2.63
N ALA A 95 14.87 -4.41 2.60
CA ALA A 95 15.72 -3.25 2.85
C ALA A 95 16.33 -3.25 4.27
N SER A 96 15.56 -3.68 5.27
CA SER A 96 16.06 -3.84 6.65
C SER A 96 17.13 -4.94 6.76
N MET A 97 16.93 -6.09 6.09
CA MET A 97 17.91 -7.17 6.03
C MET A 97 19.20 -6.73 5.32
N MET A 98 19.08 -6.04 4.20
CA MET A 98 20.21 -5.49 3.45
C MET A 98 20.96 -4.45 4.29
N ASN A 99 20.26 -3.51 4.95
CA ASN A 99 20.89 -2.51 5.81
C ASN A 99 21.58 -3.13 7.04
N ASN A 100 21.00 -4.19 7.63
CA ASN A 100 21.67 -4.94 8.69
C ASN A 100 22.90 -5.70 8.19
N GLY A 101 22.87 -6.23 6.97
CA GLY A 101 24.05 -6.77 6.27
C GLY A 101 25.14 -5.71 6.13
N PHE A 102 24.81 -4.54 5.58
CA PHE A 102 25.73 -3.41 5.45
C PHE A 102 26.26 -2.87 6.79
N ARG A 103 25.46 -2.90 7.88
CA ARG A 103 25.92 -2.55 9.23
C ARG A 103 26.89 -3.58 9.81
N ARG A 104 26.64 -4.88 9.58
CA ARG A 104 27.57 -5.94 10.01
C ARG A 104 28.87 -5.92 9.21
N GLU A 105 28.79 -5.66 7.91
CA GLU A 105 29.95 -5.56 7.03
C GLU A 105 30.79 -4.31 7.38
N ARG A 106 30.16 -3.13 7.57
CA ARG A 106 30.87 -1.96 8.12
C ARG A 106 31.46 -2.19 9.51
N ASN A 107 30.78 -2.88 10.42
CA ASN A 107 31.34 -3.19 11.74
C ASN A 107 32.44 -4.27 11.71
N SER A 108 32.42 -5.17 10.73
CA SER A 108 33.48 -6.17 10.52
C SER A 108 34.70 -5.55 9.83
N GLN A 109 34.50 -4.57 8.94
CA GLN A 109 35.55 -3.84 8.24
C GLN A 109 36.15 -2.71 9.11
N ASN A 110 35.36 -2.11 10.02
CA ASN A 110 35.86 -1.16 11.03
C ASN A 110 36.58 -1.81 12.21
N LYS A 111 36.62 -3.14 12.32
CA LYS A 111 37.54 -3.79 13.28
C LYS A 111 39.02 -3.65 12.87
N GLY A 112 39.31 -3.22 11.64
CA GLY A 112 40.66 -2.93 11.15
C GLY A 112 41.04 -1.44 11.11
N ILE A 113 40.11 -0.52 11.36
CA ILE A 113 40.35 0.93 11.34
C ILE A 113 39.56 1.58 12.48
N GLN A 114 39.84 1.13 13.70
CA GLN A 114 39.63 1.96 14.86
C GLN A 114 41.03 2.18 15.42
N GLU A 115 41.68 3.25 14.97
CA GLU A 115 42.85 3.80 15.65
C GLU A 115 42.38 4.36 16.99
N HIS A 116 42.02 3.45 17.90
CA HIS A 116 41.78 3.79 19.27
C HIS A 116 43.16 3.84 19.91
N VAL A 117 43.60 5.04 20.30
CA VAL A 117 44.77 5.17 21.16
C VAL A 117 44.58 4.19 22.32
N PRO A 118 45.55 3.31 22.63
CA PRO A 118 45.40 2.33 23.68
C PRO A 118 44.88 3.03 24.94
N ALA A 119 43.82 2.50 25.56
CA ALA A 119 43.16 3.15 26.70
C ALA A 119 44.15 3.48 27.85
N GLY A 120 45.28 2.77 27.91
CA GLY A 120 46.40 3.05 28.80
C GLY A 120 47.18 4.33 28.46
N LEU A 121 47.37 4.67 27.18
CA LEU A 121 48.11 5.87 26.75
C LEU A 121 47.28 7.15 26.98
N GLN A 122 45.98 7.14 26.67
CA GLN A 122 45.08 8.28 26.93
C GLN A 122 45.03 8.66 28.42
N LYS A 123 45.08 7.68 29.32
CA LYS A 123 45.06 7.93 30.78
C LYS A 123 46.41 8.43 31.31
N LEU A 124 47.50 8.12 30.60
CA LEU A 124 48.87 8.32 31.07
C LEU A 124 49.51 9.60 30.49
N MET A 125 48.97 10.07 29.37
CA MET A 125 49.32 11.36 28.76
C MET A 125 48.42 12.46 29.33
N ARG A 126 49.03 13.57 29.74
CA ARG A 126 48.33 14.82 30.09
C ARG A 126 48.19 15.68 28.83
N THR A 127 47.17 16.52 28.74
CA THR A 127 47.00 17.50 27.65
C THR A 127 48.21 18.41 27.52
N PHE A 128 48.61 18.72 26.30
CA PHE A 128 49.81 19.52 26.05
C PHE A 128 49.45 21.01 26.04
N ASP A 129 49.85 21.75 27.08
CA ASP A 129 49.70 23.21 27.08
C ASP A 129 50.98 23.87 26.52
N PRO A 130 50.96 24.48 25.33
CA PRO A 130 52.13 25.14 24.75
C PRO A 130 52.61 26.37 25.55
N LYS A 131 51.84 26.87 26.53
CA LYS A 131 52.23 27.98 27.40
C LYS A 131 52.97 27.51 28.67
N GLU A 132 52.66 26.31 29.14
CA GLU A 132 53.20 25.75 30.40
C GLU A 132 54.14 24.55 30.19
N SER A 133 54.06 23.86 29.05
CA SER A 133 54.73 22.58 28.82
C SER A 133 55.84 22.70 27.76
N ASP A 134 57.03 22.22 28.10
CA ASP A 134 58.13 22.05 27.15
C ASP A 134 57.82 20.88 26.19
N ILE A 135 57.82 21.16 24.89
CA ILE A 135 57.57 20.17 23.84
C ILE A 135 58.57 19.02 23.87
N SER A 136 59.83 19.30 24.22
CA SER A 136 60.88 18.29 24.31
C SER A 136 60.56 17.29 25.42
N PHE A 137 60.12 17.81 26.57
CA PHE A 137 59.74 16.99 27.72
C PHE A 137 58.47 16.18 27.44
N TYR A 138 57.51 16.76 26.72
CA TYR A 138 56.29 16.07 26.30
C TYR A 138 56.59 14.88 25.39
N LEU A 139 57.48 15.04 24.40
CA LEU A 139 57.87 13.97 23.48
C LEU A 139 58.65 12.86 24.18
N ILE A 140 59.54 13.19 25.12
CA ILE A 140 60.27 12.20 25.93
C ILE A 140 59.30 11.40 26.82
N LEU A 141 58.30 12.07 27.41
CA LEU A 141 57.27 11.39 28.20
C LEU A 141 56.42 10.46 27.34
N PHE A 142 56.03 10.91 26.14
CA PHE A 142 55.31 10.11 25.16
C PHE A 142 56.08 8.84 24.80
N GLU A 143 57.35 8.96 24.41
CA GLU A 143 58.21 7.83 24.06
C GLU A 143 58.31 6.80 25.21
N ARG A 144 58.47 7.26 26.45
CA ARG A 144 58.51 6.35 27.61
C ARG A 144 57.17 5.65 27.85
N GLN A 145 56.04 6.32 27.60
CA GLN A 145 54.72 5.71 27.78
C GLN A 145 54.38 4.74 26.64
N THR A 146 54.72 5.05 25.39
CA THR A 146 54.52 4.14 24.26
C THR A 146 55.34 2.87 24.43
N GLN A 147 56.58 2.98 24.92
CA GLN A 147 57.42 1.84 25.28
C GLN A 147 56.81 1.00 26.43
N ARG A 148 56.28 1.63 27.48
CA ARG A 148 55.60 0.91 28.59
C ARG A 148 54.38 0.13 28.14
N VAL A 149 53.61 0.71 27.21
CA VAL A 149 52.39 0.10 26.66
C VAL A 149 52.72 -0.84 25.48
N HIS A 150 54.01 -1.04 25.16
CA HIS A 150 54.49 -1.90 24.07
C HIS A 150 53.88 -1.54 22.70
N ILE A 151 53.74 -0.25 22.43
CA ILE A 151 53.28 0.27 21.13
C ILE A 151 54.47 0.27 20.17
N LYS A 152 54.27 -0.31 18.98
CA LYS A 152 55.31 -0.35 17.94
C LYS A 152 55.59 1.04 17.38
N GLU A 153 56.84 1.29 16.99
CA GLU A 153 57.30 2.57 16.43
C GLU A 153 56.51 3.01 15.19
N GLU A 154 56.06 2.05 14.37
CA GLU A 154 55.23 2.30 13.18
C GLU A 154 53.90 3.01 13.50
N ASP A 155 53.39 2.84 14.72
CA ASP A 155 52.12 3.42 15.16
C ASP A 155 52.31 4.70 15.99
N TRP A 156 53.54 5.15 16.26
CA TRP A 156 53.79 6.27 17.16
C TRP A 156 53.24 7.60 16.63
N VAL A 157 53.44 7.87 15.33
CA VAL A 157 52.98 9.12 14.69
C VAL A 157 51.45 9.20 14.72
N THR A 158 50.79 8.10 14.41
CA THR A 158 49.34 7.96 14.44
C THR A 158 48.78 8.18 15.84
N ASN A 159 49.39 7.54 16.85
CA ASN A 159 48.95 7.68 18.24
C ASN A 159 49.20 9.09 18.79
N LEU A 160 50.27 9.76 18.38
CA LEU A 160 50.57 11.14 18.80
C LEU A 160 49.51 12.13 18.29
N GLY A 161 49.03 11.95 17.06
CA GLY A 161 47.98 12.80 16.46
C GLY A 161 46.58 12.62 17.07
N LEU A 162 46.38 11.56 17.85
CA LEU A 162 45.11 11.22 18.49
C LEU A 162 45.07 11.55 19.99
N LEU A 163 46.15 12.11 20.53
CA LEU A 163 46.17 12.60 21.91
C LEU A 163 45.52 13.99 22.00
N PRO A 164 44.79 14.27 23.09
CA PRO A 164 44.19 15.58 23.29
C PRO A 164 45.30 16.63 23.48
N LEU A 165 45.39 17.56 22.53
CA LEU A 165 46.20 18.77 22.62
C LEU A 165 45.60 19.73 23.66
#